data_AF-A0A432HQB1-F1
#
_entry.id   AF-A0A432HQB1-F1
#
_cell.length_a   1.000
_cell.length_b   1.000
_cell.length_c   1.000
_cell.angle_alpha   90.00
_cell.angle_beta   90.00
_cell.angle_gamma   90.00
#
_symmetry.space_group_name_H-M   'P 1'
#
loop_
_entity.id
_entity.type
_entity.pdbx_description
1 polymer ?
#
loop_
_entity_poly.entity_id
_entity_poly.type
_entity_poly.pdbx_seq_one_letter_code
_entity_poly.pdbx_strand_id
1 'polypeptide(L)'
;TEDIDALAQTFIRRFCGELRKKVTGLEPAAEHLLHRHNWPGNIRELENAIERAVLLADGAVITKDDLRLGDLSPTVNGSNVASVVKIPPTGVPLEEIERQAVVEALTMSNWVQKDAAELLSITPRVMNYKIKTLSIEMPRHRRAAVMST
;
A
#
# COMPACT_ATOMS: atom_id res chain seq x y z
N THR A 1 13.01 -2.05 19.73
CA THR A 1 13.51 -2.99 18.69
C THR A 1 12.98 -4.39 18.94
N GLU A 2 12.92 -4.86 20.19
CA GLU A 2 12.33 -6.17 20.56
C GLU A 2 10.87 -6.38 20.10
N ASP A 3 10.09 -5.32 19.90
CA ASP A 3 8.70 -5.42 19.45
C ASP A 3 8.57 -5.94 18.01
N ILE A 4 9.52 -5.61 17.11
CA ILE A 4 9.46 -6.04 15.70
C ILE A 4 9.69 -7.56 15.61
N ASP A 5 10.66 -8.07 16.36
CA ASP A 5 10.97 -9.51 16.38
C ASP A 5 9.79 -10.32 16.93
N ALA A 6 9.21 -9.87 18.05
CA ALA A 6 8.05 -10.52 18.66
C ALA A 6 6.81 -10.51 17.75
N LEU A 7 6.56 -9.38 17.07
CA LEU A 7 5.46 -9.25 16.10
C LEU A 7 5.69 -10.13 14.87
N ALA A 8 6.89 -10.07 14.27
CA ALA A 8 7.24 -10.88 13.11
C ALA A 8 7.08 -12.37 13.41
N GLN A 9 7.58 -12.84 14.56
CA GLN A 9 7.44 -14.25 14.95
C GLN A 9 5.97 -14.64 15.16
N THR A 10 5.14 -13.73 15.67
CA THR A 10 3.70 -13.96 15.85
C THR A 10 2.99 -14.13 14.51
N PHE A 11 3.31 -13.27 13.53
CA PHE A 11 2.77 -13.38 12.17
C PHE A 11 3.26 -14.63 11.45
N ILE A 12 4.56 -14.98 11.54
CA ILE A 12 5.10 -16.21 10.94
C ILE A 12 4.36 -17.44 11.44
N ARG A 13 4.16 -17.57 12.76
CA ARG A 13 3.41 -18.70 13.34
C ARG A 13 1.97 -18.77 12.84
N ARG A 14 1.28 -17.62 12.78
CA ARG A 14 -0.11 -17.55 12.30
C ARG A 14 -0.21 -18.00 10.84
N PHE A 15 0.58 -17.39 9.95
CA PHE A 15 0.53 -17.69 8.52
C PHE A 15 1.06 -19.09 8.18
N CYS A 16 2.02 -19.64 8.93
CA CYS A 16 2.43 -21.03 8.75
C CYS A 16 1.30 -22.02 9.06
N GLY A 17 0.49 -21.74 10.09
CA GLY A 17 -0.70 -22.53 10.40
C GLY A 17 -1.76 -22.45 9.29
N GLU A 18 -2.02 -21.25 8.76
CA GLU A 18 -3.00 -21.01 7.70
C GLU A 18 -2.57 -21.61 6.35
N LEU A 19 -1.30 -21.42 5.96
CA LEU A 19 -0.75 -21.82 4.65
C LEU A 19 -0.12 -23.22 4.65
N ARG A 20 -0.13 -23.92 5.80
CA ARG A 20 0.52 -25.24 6.01
C ARG A 20 2.00 -25.28 5.61
N LYS A 21 2.70 -24.16 5.79
CA LYS A 21 4.14 -24.04 5.56
C LYS A 21 4.92 -24.43 6.82
N LYS A 22 6.17 -24.83 6.65
CA LYS A 22 7.08 -25.26 7.74
C LYS A 22 8.20 -24.24 7.98
N VAL A 23 7.87 -22.95 7.88
CA VAL A 23 8.84 -21.89 8.21
C VAL A 23 8.96 -21.78 9.72
N THR A 24 10.18 -21.79 10.24
CA THR A 24 10.51 -21.75 11.67
C THR A 24 10.98 -20.37 12.12
N GLY A 25 11.44 -19.51 11.19
CA GLY A 25 11.89 -18.17 11.51
C GLY A 25 12.46 -17.42 10.31
N LEU A 26 13.26 -16.39 10.62
CA LEU A 26 13.94 -15.50 9.68
C LEU A 26 15.44 -15.79 9.71
N GLU A 27 16.13 -15.54 8.59
CA GLU A 27 17.60 -15.52 8.60
C GLU A 27 18.10 -14.19 9.21
N PRO A 28 19.34 -14.13 9.72
CA PRO A 28 19.87 -12.91 10.32
C PRO A 28 19.83 -11.69 9.39
N ALA A 29 20.03 -11.90 8.08
CA ALA A 29 19.95 -10.83 7.08
C ALA A 29 18.51 -10.30 6.90
N ALA A 30 17.50 -11.17 7.00
CA ALA A 30 16.09 -10.82 6.94
C ALA A 30 15.66 -10.04 8.19
N GLU A 31 16.08 -10.48 9.37
CA GLU A 31 15.87 -9.75 10.63
C GLU A 31 16.46 -8.34 10.54
N HIS A 32 17.73 -8.23 10.14
CA HIS A 32 18.40 -6.94 10.01
C HIS A 32 17.69 -6.01 9.02
N LEU A 33 17.08 -6.58 7.97
CA LEU A 33 16.30 -5.84 6.99
C LEU A 33 14.97 -5.33 7.59
N LEU A 34 14.28 -6.15 8.40
CA LEU A 34 13.06 -5.74 9.12
C LEU A 34 13.31 -4.58 10.10
N HIS A 35 14.46 -4.59 10.79
CA HIS A 35 14.86 -3.53 11.72
C HIS A 35 15.26 -2.23 11.03
N ARG A 36 15.86 -2.31 9.84
CA ARG A 36 16.29 -1.14 9.07
C ARG A 36 15.17 -0.48 8.27
N HIS A 37 14.13 -1.23 7.92
CA HIS A 37 13.01 -0.69 7.17
C HIS A 37 12.16 0.22 8.06
N ASN A 38 11.86 1.41 7.54
CA ASN A 38 10.77 2.20 8.10
C ASN A 38 9.47 1.54 7.69
N TRP A 39 8.54 1.38 8.64
CA TRP A 39 7.21 0.82 8.43
C TRP A 39 6.18 1.96 8.36
N PRO A 40 6.05 2.68 7.22
CA PRO A 40 5.21 3.87 7.12
C PRO A 40 3.73 3.57 7.39
N GLY A 41 3.26 2.36 7.07
CA GLY A 41 1.90 1.88 7.36
C GLY A 41 1.72 1.15 8.70
N ASN A 42 2.69 1.22 9.63
CA ASN A 42 2.71 0.51 10.92
C ASN A 42 2.67 -1.04 10.78
N ILE A 43 2.14 -1.71 11.80
CA ILE A 43 2.04 -3.17 11.98
C ILE A 43 1.41 -3.88 10.77
N ARG A 44 0.51 -3.24 10.01
CA ARG A 44 -0.12 -3.83 8.83
C ARG A 44 0.86 -4.07 7.67
N GLU A 45 1.83 -3.19 7.48
CA GLU A 45 2.84 -3.40 6.44
C GLU A 45 3.80 -4.53 6.83
N LEU A 46 4.17 -4.60 8.11
CA LEU A 46 4.93 -5.72 8.65
C LEU A 46 4.17 -7.04 8.46
N GLU A 47 2.89 -7.07 8.79
CA GLU A 47 2.01 -8.23 8.60
C GLU A 47 1.98 -8.68 7.14
N ASN A 48 1.72 -7.75 6.19
CA ASN A 48 1.67 -8.06 4.75
C ASN A 48 3.03 -8.49 4.18
N ALA A 49 4.14 -7.94 4.69
CA ALA A 49 5.48 -8.37 4.29
C ALA A 49 5.76 -9.80 4.74
N ILE A 50 5.44 -10.12 6.00
CA ILE A 50 5.64 -11.46 6.55
C ILE A 50 4.71 -12.49 5.89
N GLU A 51 3.44 -12.15 5.63
CA GLU A 51 2.49 -13.04 4.94
C GLU A 51 3.05 -13.49 3.58
N ARG A 52 3.50 -12.51 2.76
CA ARG A 52 4.09 -12.79 1.46
C ARG A 52 5.39 -13.58 1.57
N ALA A 53 6.22 -13.26 2.54
CA ALA A 53 7.46 -13.98 2.77
C ALA A 53 7.21 -15.44 3.13
N VAL A 54 6.22 -15.74 3.98
CA VAL A 54 5.82 -17.12 4.31
C VAL A 54 5.26 -17.85 3.07
N LEU A 55 4.50 -17.15 2.22
CA LEU A 55 3.96 -17.70 0.99
C LEU A 55 5.08 -18.10 0.01
N LEU A 56 6.07 -17.22 -0.17
CA LEU A 56 7.18 -17.36 -1.10
C LEU A 56 8.30 -18.28 -0.58
N ALA A 57 8.46 -18.41 0.74
CA ALA A 57 9.50 -19.24 1.32
C ALA A 57 9.37 -20.69 0.84
N ASP A 58 10.42 -21.16 0.16
CA ASP A 58 10.59 -22.56 -0.25
C ASP A 58 11.28 -23.41 0.83
N GLY A 59 11.92 -22.75 1.81
CA GLY A 59 12.67 -23.39 2.89
C GLY A 59 12.01 -23.29 4.27
N ALA A 60 12.76 -23.74 5.29
CA ALA A 60 12.36 -23.61 6.69
C ALA A 60 12.60 -22.19 7.24
N VAL A 61 13.25 -21.31 6.50
CA VAL A 61 13.65 -19.97 6.96
C VAL A 61 13.30 -18.95 5.89
N ILE A 62 12.73 -17.81 6.30
CA ILE A 62 12.49 -16.66 5.44
C ILE A 62 13.82 -15.95 5.18
N THR A 63 14.16 -15.80 3.91
CA THR A 63 15.33 -15.06 3.47
C THR A 63 15.01 -13.59 3.25
N LYS A 64 16.04 -12.75 3.14
CA LYS A 64 15.89 -11.33 2.80
C LYS A 64 15.15 -11.13 1.47
N ASP A 65 15.31 -12.05 0.53
CA ASP A 65 14.75 -11.97 -0.81
C ASP A 65 13.25 -12.32 -0.80
N ASP A 66 12.81 -13.19 0.12
CA ASP A 66 11.41 -13.52 0.34
C ASP A 66 10.60 -12.34 0.90
N LEU A 67 11.25 -11.50 1.73
CA LEU A 67 10.65 -10.30 2.31
C LEU A 67 10.29 -9.25 1.24
N ARG A 68 11.05 -9.21 0.13
CA ARG A 68 10.89 -8.22 -0.96
C ARG A 68 10.77 -6.77 -0.47
N LEU A 69 11.41 -6.45 0.65
CA LEU A 69 11.42 -5.11 1.23
C LEU A 69 12.41 -4.24 0.45
N GLY A 70 11.96 -3.73 -0.68
CA GLY A 70 12.75 -2.98 -1.66
C GLY A 70 12.08 -2.86 -3.03
N ASP A 71 11.22 -3.83 -3.39
CA ASP A 71 10.47 -3.83 -4.66
C ASP A 71 9.14 -3.07 -4.60
N LEU A 72 8.66 -2.72 -3.40
CA LEU A 72 7.36 -2.05 -3.20
C LEU A 72 7.42 -0.74 -2.40
N SER A 73 8.61 -0.17 -2.20
CA SER A 73 8.68 1.23 -1.82
C SER A 73 8.79 2.04 -3.11
N PRO A 74 7.88 2.99 -3.41
CA PRO A 74 8.32 4.13 -4.21
C PRO A 74 9.47 4.74 -3.40
N THR A 75 10.68 4.54 -3.89
CA THR A 75 11.92 5.08 -3.36
C THR A 75 11.70 6.47 -2.79
N VAL A 76 11.55 6.58 -1.47
CA VAL A 76 11.88 7.81 -0.75
C VAL A 76 13.35 7.69 -0.35
N ASN A 77 14.19 7.44 -1.35
CA ASN A 77 15.61 7.74 -1.24
C ASN A 77 15.72 9.26 -1.19
N GLY A 78 16.58 9.78 -0.31
CA GLY A 78 16.83 11.20 -0.08
C GLY A 78 17.45 11.94 -1.27
N SER A 79 16.78 11.93 -2.42
CA SER A 79 17.05 12.75 -3.59
C SER A 79 15.74 13.41 -3.99
N ASN A 80 15.56 14.65 -3.53
CA ASN A 80 14.61 15.60 -4.08
C ASN A 80 13.22 15.01 -4.38
N VAL A 81 12.46 14.68 -3.31
CA VAL A 81 11.01 14.65 -3.45
C VAL A 81 10.63 16.08 -3.79
N ALA A 82 10.49 16.38 -5.09
CA ALA A 82 9.69 17.53 -5.49
C ALA A 82 8.37 17.33 -4.74
N SER A 83 8.14 18.14 -3.70
CA SER A 83 6.99 17.97 -2.81
C SER A 83 5.76 17.97 -3.70
N VAL A 84 5.20 16.78 -3.95
CA VAL A 84 4.09 16.59 -4.90
C VAL A 84 2.88 17.38 -4.39
N VAL A 85 2.81 17.58 -3.07
CA VAL A 85 1.84 18.43 -2.39
C VAL A 85 2.55 19.69 -1.91
N LYS A 86 2.13 20.86 -2.42
CA LYS A 86 2.54 22.18 -1.92
C LYS A 86 1.57 22.63 -0.83
N ILE A 87 1.98 22.52 0.43
CA ILE A 87 1.17 22.96 1.57
C ILE A 87 1.45 24.46 1.79
N PRO A 88 0.43 25.35 1.74
CA PRO A 88 0.63 26.76 2.00
C PRO A 88 0.97 27.01 3.49
N PRO A 89 1.71 28.09 3.83
CA PRO A 89 2.04 28.42 5.22
C PRO A 89 0.81 28.67 6.12
N THR A 90 -0.32 28.99 5.51
CA THR A 90 -1.62 29.17 6.17
C THR A 90 -2.30 27.85 6.55
N GLY A 91 -1.71 26.72 6.16
CA GLY A 91 -2.31 25.40 6.26
C GLY A 91 -3.39 25.15 5.20
N VAL A 92 -3.70 23.88 5.00
CA VAL A 92 -4.83 23.41 4.19
C VAL A 92 -5.45 22.22 4.95
N PRO A 93 -6.78 22.10 5.02
CA PRO A 93 -7.41 20.93 5.63
C PRO A 93 -7.02 19.66 4.87
N LEU A 94 -6.68 18.60 5.61
CA LEU A 94 -6.27 17.32 5.03
C LEU A 94 -7.34 16.75 4.08
N GLU A 95 -8.61 16.96 4.42
CA GLU A 95 -9.75 16.53 3.59
C GLU A 95 -9.71 17.14 2.18
N GLU A 96 -9.22 18.37 2.02
CA GLU A 96 -9.13 19.03 0.71
C GLU A 96 -8.00 18.45 -0.14
N ILE A 97 -6.87 18.11 0.49
CA ILE A 97 -5.78 17.39 -0.17
C ILE A 97 -6.29 16.03 -0.65
N GLU A 98 -7.00 15.30 0.21
CA GLU A 98 -7.58 13.99 -0.14
C GLU A 98 -8.60 14.12 -1.27
N ARG A 99 -9.49 15.11 -1.21
CA ARG A 99 -10.47 15.41 -2.28
C ARG A 99 -9.79 15.63 -3.61
N GLN A 100 -8.76 16.48 -3.63
CA GLN A 100 -8.03 16.79 -4.86
C GLN A 100 -7.37 15.54 -5.45
N ALA A 101 -6.69 14.75 -4.62
CA ALA A 101 -6.04 13.51 -5.05
C ALA A 101 -7.05 12.49 -5.63
N VAL A 102 -8.21 12.33 -4.99
CA VAL A 102 -9.26 11.40 -5.47
C VAL A 102 -9.86 11.87 -6.79
N VAL A 103 -10.15 13.17 -6.94
CA VAL A 103 -10.69 13.72 -8.20
C VAL A 103 -9.69 13.61 -9.34
N GLU A 104 -8.41 13.88 -9.08
CA GLU A 104 -7.35 13.78 -10.08
C GLU A 104 -7.18 12.33 -10.56
N ALA A 105 -7.10 11.37 -9.63
CA ALA A 105 -7.03 9.95 -9.97
C ALA A 105 -8.25 9.47 -10.75
N LEU A 106 -9.47 9.90 -10.38
CA LEU A 106 -10.68 9.61 -11.14
C LEU A 106 -10.66 10.23 -12.53
N THR A 107 -10.14 11.44 -12.68
CA THR A 107 -10.05 12.09 -13.99
C THR A 107 -9.08 11.37 -14.91
N MET A 108 -7.91 10.98 -14.38
CA MET A 108 -6.89 10.21 -15.12
C MET A 108 -7.39 8.83 -15.52
N SER A 109 -8.27 8.22 -14.74
CA SER A 109 -8.83 6.90 -15.00
C SER A 109 -10.14 6.90 -15.80
N ASN A 110 -10.53 8.03 -16.41
CA ASN A 110 -11.84 8.19 -17.06
C ASN A 110 -13.02 7.80 -16.14
N TRP A 111 -12.90 8.13 -14.86
CA TRP A 111 -13.86 7.86 -13.81
C TRP A 111 -14.08 6.37 -13.49
N VAL A 112 -13.13 5.51 -13.89
CA VAL A 112 -13.10 4.10 -13.47
C VAL A 112 -12.52 4.02 -12.05
N GLN A 113 -13.37 3.67 -11.07
CA GLN A 113 -12.99 3.66 -9.65
C GLN A 113 -11.88 2.65 -9.33
N LYS A 114 -11.87 1.49 -10.00
CA LYS A 114 -10.86 0.45 -9.80
C LYS A 114 -9.47 1.00 -10.17
N ASP A 115 -9.36 1.55 -11.36
CA ASP A 115 -8.13 2.08 -11.92
C ASP A 115 -7.65 3.32 -11.14
N ALA A 116 -8.58 4.19 -10.71
CA ALA A 116 -8.25 5.30 -9.82
C ALA A 116 -7.73 4.82 -8.45
N ALA A 117 -8.27 3.71 -7.93
CA ALA A 117 -7.81 3.14 -6.66
C ALA A 117 -6.39 2.59 -6.79
N GLU A 118 -6.06 1.98 -7.93
CA GLU A 118 -4.70 1.54 -8.26
C GLU A 118 -3.72 2.73 -8.32
N LEU A 119 -4.10 3.84 -8.95
CA LEU A 119 -3.28 5.06 -9.01
C LEU A 119 -2.95 5.64 -7.62
N LEU A 120 -3.91 5.57 -6.70
CA LEU A 120 -3.73 6.04 -5.32
C LEU A 120 -3.21 4.95 -4.36
N SER A 121 -2.90 3.75 -4.86
CA SER A 121 -2.45 2.60 -4.05
C SER A 121 -3.41 2.26 -2.89
N ILE A 122 -4.71 2.40 -3.11
CA ILE A 122 -5.76 2.04 -2.16
C ILE A 122 -6.66 0.94 -2.72
N THR A 123 -7.41 0.26 -1.85
CA THR A 123 -8.40 -0.72 -2.32
C THR A 123 -9.59 -0.04 -3.00
N PRO A 124 -10.27 -0.69 -3.96
CA PRO A 124 -11.51 -0.18 -4.55
C PRO A 124 -12.60 0.12 -3.51
N ARG A 125 -12.61 -0.61 -2.39
CA ARG A 125 -13.52 -0.37 -1.26
C ARG A 125 -13.22 0.96 -0.58
N VAL A 126 -11.95 1.29 -0.36
CA VAL A 126 -11.53 2.57 0.22
C VAL A 126 -11.83 3.71 -0.74
N MET A 127 -11.60 3.52 -2.04
CA MET A 127 -11.99 4.49 -3.07
C MET A 127 -13.49 4.80 -3.02
N ASN A 128 -14.35 3.77 -2.99
CA ASN A 128 -15.79 3.95 -2.88
C ASN A 128 -16.20 4.71 -1.60
N TYR A 129 -15.56 4.39 -0.48
CA TYR A 129 -15.78 5.09 0.78
C TYR A 129 -15.37 6.56 0.67
N LYS A 130 -14.19 6.86 0.11
CA LYS A 130 -13.70 8.23 -0.10
C LYS A 130 -14.62 9.04 -1.00
N ILE A 131 -15.12 8.48 -2.10
CA ILE A 131 -16.09 9.16 -2.99
C ILE A 131 -17.36 9.57 -2.22
N LYS A 132 -17.86 8.70 -1.34
CA LYS A 132 -19.07 8.98 -0.53
C LYS A 132 -18.80 10.01 0.56
N THR A 133 -17.73 9.83 1.33
CA THR A 133 -17.38 10.72 2.45
C THR A 133 -17.03 12.12 1.95
N LEU A 134 -16.28 12.21 0.85
CA LEU A 134 -15.88 13.47 0.24
C LEU A 134 -16.99 14.05 -0.66
N SER A 135 -18.14 13.38 -0.82
CA SER A 135 -19.25 13.85 -1.68
C SER A 135 -18.79 14.24 -3.10
N ILE A 136 -17.99 13.39 -3.73
CA ILE A 136 -17.46 13.64 -5.07
C ILE A 136 -18.56 13.37 -6.11
N GLU A 137 -18.94 14.39 -6.86
CA GLU A 137 -19.90 14.26 -7.95
C GLU A 137 -19.25 13.59 -9.16
N MET A 138 -19.73 12.40 -9.51
CA MET A 138 -19.31 11.74 -10.75
C MET A 138 -20.09 12.33 -11.94
N PRO A 139 -19.42 12.70 -13.04
CA PRO A 139 -20.11 13.12 -14.25
C PRO A 139 -20.99 11.95 -14.71
N ARG A 140 -22.30 12.21 -14.77
CA ARG A 140 -23.28 11.23 -15.27
C ARG A 140 -22.83 10.90 -16.69
N HIS A 141 -22.51 9.63 -16.92
CA HIS A 141 -22.19 9.10 -18.25
C HIS A 141 -23.26 9.59 -19.24
N ARG A 142 -22.92 10.57 -20.08
CA ARG A 142 -23.63 10.78 -21.33
C ARG A 142 -23.24 9.57 -22.16
N ARG A 143 -24.11 8.54 -22.23
CA ARG A 143 -23.99 7.46 -23.21
C ARG A 143 -23.57 8.12 -24.51
N ALA A 144 -22.44 7.71 -25.05
CA ALA A 144 -21.94 8.17 -26.33
C ALA A 144 -23.12 8.16 -27.30
N ALA A 145 -23.53 9.35 -27.73
CA ALA A 145 -24.36 9.48 -28.91
C ALA A 145 -23.53 8.84 -30.03
N VAL A 146 -23.97 7.67 -30.48
CA VAL A 146 -23.44 7.04 -31.68
C VAL A 146 -23.79 7.99 -32.83
N MET A 147 -22.85 8.87 -33.17
CA MET A 147 -22.72 9.42 -34.51
C MET A 147 -22.00 8.35 -35.33
N SER A 148 -22.76 7.65 -36.17
CA SER A 148 -22.28 7.05 -37.41
C SER A 148 -23.45 6.98 -38.39
N THR A 149 -23.37 7.89 -39.35
CA THR A 149 -23.80 7.81 -40.76
C THR A 149 -25.23 7.42 -41.11
#